data_AF-A0A9P9IFI4-F1
#
_entry.id   AF-A0A9P9IFI4-F1
#
_cell.length_a   1.000
_cell.length_b   1.000
_cell.length_c   1.000
_cell.angle_alpha   90.00
_cell.angle_beta   90.00
_cell.angle_gamma   90.00
#
_symmetry.space_group_name_H-M   'P 1'
#
loop_
_entity.id
_entity.type
_entity.pdbx_description
1 polymer ?
#
loop_
_entity_poly.entity_id
_entity_poly.type
_entity_poly.pdbx_seq_one_letter_code
_entity_poly.pdbx_strand_id
1 'polypeptide(L)'
;MAPNTLQKALHLLFVAPFELSASLALAIVQGIAPGSRPDETWTFRQAFSITMSKVLVRQLSVLQRPAGLTLRPGSEGDRFVVMAPSRQDLYRGPMNDPLIAPGQVGATWTPSLLKKPTTQKQKWGSDLLVVLHFHGGAYVVGDGRDHDTGFPAQTLLAHIGCSHVFTPQNRLASDPGGRFPATLQDALSLYVYLLHHLHIPPSQIVLSGDSAGADLALALLRCIGEFGLELGLLWPGAATLWSPWSDVSVALDTAKITWSLNYRSDYLDYSFLHWGAYALIGNGQTSLTDTYISLPYKPFKGEVPIWKTGMTVEWVIEEHCPHDIILLRKTLGFEEAAEGLRKAGEFVRLN
;
A
#
# COMPACT_ATOMS: atom_id res chain seq x y z
N MET A 1 -12.42 6.86 19.09
CA MET A 1 -11.64 8.04 19.55
C MET A 1 -10.19 7.63 19.68
N ALA A 2 -9.27 8.43 19.16
CA ALA A 2 -7.83 8.16 19.29
C ALA A 2 -7.40 8.23 20.77
N PRO A 3 -6.48 7.36 21.23
CA PRO A 3 -6.05 7.36 22.62
C PRO A 3 -5.25 8.62 22.95
N ASN A 4 -5.43 9.17 24.15
CA ASN A 4 -4.70 10.34 24.64
C ASN A 4 -3.30 9.95 25.17
N THR A 5 -2.45 10.94 25.46
CA THR A 5 -1.07 10.74 25.92
C THR A 5 -0.98 9.88 27.20
N LEU A 6 -1.90 10.09 28.15
CA LEU A 6 -1.93 9.31 29.38
C LEU A 6 -2.29 7.85 29.11
N GLN A 7 -3.30 7.59 28.28
CA GLN A 7 -3.70 6.24 27.87
C GLN A 7 -2.56 5.51 27.16
N LYS A 8 -1.84 6.20 26.25
CA LYS A 8 -0.65 5.63 25.59
C LYS A 8 0.46 5.31 26.58
N ALA A 9 0.72 6.19 27.55
CA ALA A 9 1.75 5.96 28.58
C ALA A 9 1.39 4.78 29.49
N LEU A 10 0.14 4.69 29.96
CA LEU A 10 -0.34 3.57 30.76
C LEU A 10 -0.26 2.25 29.99
N HIS A 11 -0.63 2.25 28.71
CA HIS A 11 -0.52 1.08 27.84
C HIS A 11 0.93 0.61 27.73
N LEU A 12 1.88 1.53 27.47
CA LEU A 12 3.31 1.20 27.37
C LEU A 12 3.91 0.68 28.67
N LEU A 13 3.47 1.18 29.82
CA LEU A 13 4.01 0.79 31.12
C LEU A 13 3.44 -0.54 31.62
N PHE A 14 2.15 -0.80 31.39
CA PHE A 14 1.46 -1.91 32.05
C PHE A 14 0.94 -2.98 31.10
N VAL A 15 0.48 -2.62 29.90
CA VAL A 15 -0.19 -3.56 28.98
C VAL A 15 0.80 -4.14 27.98
N ALA A 16 1.60 -3.30 27.31
CA ALA A 16 2.54 -3.73 26.28
C ALA A 16 3.56 -4.76 26.78
N PRO A 17 4.20 -4.61 27.97
CA PRO A 17 5.14 -5.62 28.46
C PRO A 17 4.46 -6.96 28.75
N PHE A 18 3.21 -6.93 29.25
CA PHE A 18 2.45 -8.13 29.51
C PHE A 18 2.07 -8.85 28.21
N GLU A 19 1.53 -8.14 27.22
CA GLU A 19 1.17 -8.72 25.92
C GLU A 19 2.38 -9.28 25.18
N LEU A 20 3.51 -8.56 25.17
CA LEU A 20 4.76 -9.06 24.58
C LEU A 20 5.26 -10.32 25.27
N SER A 21 5.22 -10.36 26.60
CA SER A 21 5.64 -11.54 27.37
C SER A 21 4.71 -12.74 27.13
N ALA A 22 3.40 -12.51 27.08
CA ALA A 22 2.42 -13.54 26.79
C ALA A 22 2.56 -14.08 25.36
N SER A 23 2.77 -13.21 24.37
CA SER A 23 3.03 -13.59 22.98
C SER A 23 4.33 -14.37 22.84
N LEU A 24 5.39 -13.99 23.57
CA LEU A 24 6.64 -14.75 23.59
C LEU A 24 6.44 -16.14 24.19
N ALA A 25 5.71 -16.26 25.30
CA ALA A 25 5.38 -17.55 25.90
C ALA A 25 4.56 -18.43 24.94
N LEU A 26 3.56 -17.85 24.27
CA LEU A 26 2.80 -18.56 23.23
C LEU A 26 3.70 -19.04 22.09
N ALA A 27 4.60 -18.18 21.61
CA ALA A 27 5.52 -18.56 20.54
C ALA A 27 6.44 -19.72 20.97
N ILE A 28 6.92 -19.73 22.22
CA ILE A 28 7.69 -20.87 22.76
C ILE A 28 6.85 -22.16 22.74
N VAL A 29 5.58 -22.11 23.16
CA VAL A 29 4.67 -23.27 23.11
C VAL A 29 4.50 -23.77 21.67
N GLN A 30 4.35 -22.86 20.69
CA GLN A 30 4.28 -23.18 19.26
C GLN A 30 5.57 -23.84 18.72
N GLY A 31 6.71 -23.60 19.36
CA GLY A 31 7.97 -24.30 19.07
C GLY A 31 7.96 -25.75 19.53
N ILE A 32 7.35 -26.03 20.69
CA ILE A 32 7.31 -27.36 21.31
C ILE A 32 6.21 -28.24 20.71
N ALA A 33 5.02 -27.68 20.46
CA ALA A 33 3.84 -28.41 20.01
C ALA A 33 3.35 -27.89 18.65
N PRO A 34 3.65 -28.58 17.53
CA PRO A 34 3.22 -28.17 16.19
C PRO A 34 1.71 -27.91 16.04
N GLY A 35 0.86 -28.72 16.68
CA GLY A 35 -0.61 -28.54 16.67
C GLY A 35 -1.12 -27.25 17.35
N SER A 36 -0.25 -26.53 18.06
CA SER A 36 -0.58 -25.22 18.65
C SER A 36 -0.26 -24.04 17.72
N ARG A 37 0.46 -24.27 16.63
CA ARG A 37 0.81 -23.25 15.63
C ARG A 37 -0.45 -22.68 14.97
N PRO A 38 -0.41 -21.45 14.45
CA PRO A 38 -1.51 -20.91 13.64
C PRO A 38 -1.84 -21.80 12.44
N ASP A 39 -0.81 -22.42 11.89
CA ASP A 39 -0.88 -23.43 10.86
C ASP A 39 0.06 -24.58 11.22
N GLU A 40 -0.43 -25.81 11.19
CA GLU A 40 0.36 -26.98 11.62
C GLU A 40 1.50 -27.31 10.64
N THR A 41 1.39 -26.87 9.39
CA THR A 41 2.41 -27.08 8.35
C THR A 41 3.62 -26.16 8.52
N TRP A 42 3.49 -25.09 9.29
CA TRP A 42 4.53 -24.08 9.44
C TRP A 42 5.71 -24.56 10.25
N THR A 43 6.89 -24.07 9.87
CA THR A 43 8.08 -24.11 10.70
C THR A 43 7.90 -23.27 11.97
N PHE A 44 8.70 -23.54 13.00
CA PHE A 44 8.74 -22.70 14.20
C PHE A 44 9.07 -21.24 13.87
N ARG A 45 10.00 -20.98 12.94
CA ARG A 45 10.38 -19.61 12.52
C ARG A 45 9.17 -18.85 11.97
N GLN A 46 8.35 -19.48 11.14
CA GLN A 46 7.13 -18.87 10.58
C GLN A 46 6.09 -18.57 11.67
N ALA A 47 5.75 -19.57 12.49
CA ALA A 47 4.78 -19.40 13.58
C ALA A 47 5.22 -18.32 14.60
N PHE A 48 6.50 -18.33 14.98
CA PHE A 48 7.10 -17.31 15.85
C PHE A 48 7.00 -15.92 15.23
N SER A 49 7.41 -15.77 13.97
CA SER A 49 7.46 -14.47 13.29
C SER A 49 6.07 -13.88 13.14
N ILE A 50 5.05 -14.68 12.84
CA ILE A 50 3.66 -14.23 12.73
C ILE A 50 3.10 -13.81 14.08
N THR A 51 3.29 -14.62 15.12
CA THR A 51 2.84 -14.29 16.48
C THR A 51 3.48 -12.99 16.97
N MET A 52 4.79 -12.82 16.76
CA MET A 52 5.49 -11.60 17.15
C MET A 52 5.10 -10.38 16.30
N SER A 53 4.95 -10.55 14.99
CA SER A 53 4.53 -9.45 14.10
C SER A 53 3.12 -8.96 14.44
N LYS A 54 2.21 -9.88 14.76
CA LYS A 54 0.84 -9.54 15.16
C LYS A 54 0.79 -8.70 16.44
N VAL A 55 1.55 -9.07 17.47
CA VAL A 55 1.59 -8.26 18.70
C VAL A 55 2.22 -6.89 18.44
N LEU A 56 3.26 -6.80 17.60
CA LEU A 56 3.89 -5.53 17.24
C LEU A 56 2.94 -4.61 16.46
N VAL A 57 2.23 -5.15 15.46
CA VAL A 57 1.19 -4.41 14.71
C VAL A 57 0.09 -3.92 15.65
N ARG A 58 -0.34 -4.75 16.61
CA ARG A 58 -1.31 -4.34 17.63
C ARG A 58 -0.77 -3.21 18.52
N GLN A 59 0.50 -3.27 18.96
CA GLN A 59 1.09 -2.17 19.74
C GLN A 59 1.11 -0.87 18.93
N LEU A 60 1.52 -0.92 17.67
CA LEU A 60 1.52 0.23 16.77
C LEU A 60 0.12 0.86 16.65
N SER A 61 -0.90 0.01 16.52
CA SER A 61 -2.31 0.38 16.38
C SER A 61 -2.93 1.02 17.62
N VAL A 62 -2.42 0.67 18.81
CA VAL A 62 -2.81 1.34 20.07
C VAL A 62 -2.08 2.66 20.23
N LEU A 63 -0.80 2.71 19.82
CA LEU A 63 0.00 3.92 19.98
C LEU A 63 -0.41 5.04 19.03
N GLN A 64 -0.90 4.72 17.82
CA GLN A 64 -1.39 5.67 16.82
C GLN A 64 -0.53 6.94 16.76
N ARG A 65 0.78 6.76 16.57
CA ARG A 65 1.69 7.89 16.46
C ARG A 65 1.62 8.40 15.02
N PRO A 66 1.37 9.70 14.80
CA PRO A 66 1.54 10.32 13.49
C PRO A 66 2.95 10.01 12.98
N ALA A 67 3.09 9.75 11.68
CA ALA A 67 4.39 9.42 11.10
C ALA A 67 5.27 10.66 11.00
N GLY A 68 4.66 11.83 10.73
CA GLY A 68 5.40 13.10 10.63
C GLY A 68 6.36 13.11 9.44
N LEU A 69 5.86 12.70 8.27
CA LEU A 69 6.67 12.53 7.06
C LEU A 69 7.31 13.85 6.61
N THR A 70 8.59 13.78 6.21
CA THR A 70 9.39 14.95 5.79
C THR A 70 9.61 14.97 4.28
N LEU A 71 9.44 16.12 3.65
CA LEU A 71 9.75 16.31 2.21
C LEU A 71 11.22 16.68 1.96
N ARG A 72 12.10 16.55 2.95
CA ARG A 72 13.54 16.77 2.77
C ARG A 72 14.19 15.56 2.11
N PRO A 73 15.14 15.71 1.16
CA PRO A 73 15.72 14.59 0.43
C PRO A 73 16.36 13.47 1.26
N GLY A 74 16.88 13.74 2.46
CA GLY A 74 17.36 12.68 3.36
C GLY A 74 18.50 11.83 2.76
N SER A 75 18.47 10.52 3.05
CA SER A 75 19.43 9.52 2.54
C SER A 75 19.29 9.22 1.05
N GLU A 76 18.12 9.50 0.49
CA GLU A 76 17.78 9.19 -0.91
C GLU A 76 18.45 10.17 -1.88
N GLY A 77 18.87 11.34 -1.39
CA GLY A 77 19.60 12.33 -2.17
C GLY A 77 18.80 12.82 -3.37
N ASP A 78 19.40 12.76 -4.56
CA ASP A 78 18.78 13.19 -5.81
C ASP A 78 17.63 12.29 -6.29
N ARG A 79 17.52 11.07 -5.74
CA ARG A 79 16.42 10.15 -6.07
C ARG A 79 15.08 10.60 -5.48
N PHE A 80 15.08 11.34 -4.37
CA PHE A 80 13.86 11.85 -3.76
C PHE A 80 13.48 13.19 -4.37
N VAL A 81 12.36 13.23 -5.06
CA VAL A 81 11.83 14.42 -5.72
C VAL A 81 10.55 14.88 -5.04
N VAL A 82 10.34 16.19 -5.01
CA VAL A 82 9.11 16.80 -4.49
C VAL A 82 8.42 17.52 -5.63
N MET A 83 7.13 17.28 -5.78
CA MET A 83 6.30 17.86 -6.82
C MET A 83 5.24 18.75 -6.20
N ALA A 84 4.95 19.86 -6.87
CA ALA A 84 3.77 20.67 -6.58
C ALA A 84 2.49 19.87 -6.93
N PRO A 85 1.34 20.20 -6.31
CA PRO A 85 0.07 19.66 -6.76
C PRO A 85 -0.15 19.99 -8.24
N SER A 86 -0.88 19.11 -8.93
CA SER A 86 -1.33 19.30 -10.29
C SER A 86 -2.34 20.46 -10.41
N ARG A 87 -2.72 20.77 -11.65
CA ARG A 87 -3.74 21.80 -11.93
C ARG A 87 -5.09 21.47 -11.25
N GLN A 88 -5.74 22.49 -10.70
CA GLN A 88 -6.90 22.34 -9.83
C GLN A 88 -8.09 21.64 -10.51
N ASP A 89 -8.26 21.82 -11.82
CA ASP A 89 -9.33 21.24 -12.63
C ASP A 89 -9.29 19.70 -12.73
N LEU A 90 -8.14 19.09 -12.40
CA LEU A 90 -7.98 17.64 -12.38
C LEU A 90 -8.58 16.98 -11.13
N TYR A 91 -8.70 17.71 -10.02
CA TYR A 91 -9.25 17.17 -8.78
C TYR A 91 -10.79 17.24 -8.80
N ARG A 92 -11.42 16.25 -9.42
CA ARG A 92 -12.87 16.13 -9.55
C ARG A 92 -13.47 15.10 -8.58
N GLY A 93 -14.80 15.11 -8.49
CA GLY A 93 -15.56 14.18 -7.66
C GLY A 93 -15.09 14.20 -6.21
N PRO A 94 -14.70 13.05 -5.62
CA PRO A 94 -14.30 12.98 -4.22
C PRO A 94 -13.02 13.74 -3.91
N MET A 95 -12.18 14.03 -4.91
CA MET A 95 -10.92 14.78 -4.71
C MET A 95 -11.13 16.28 -4.56
N ASN A 96 -12.32 16.80 -4.89
CA ASN A 96 -12.70 18.18 -4.64
C ASN A 96 -13.33 18.31 -3.24
N ASP A 97 -12.52 18.18 -2.20
CA ASP A 97 -12.97 18.25 -0.80
C ASP A 97 -12.78 19.67 -0.21
N PRO A 98 -13.76 20.21 0.53
CA PRO A 98 -13.69 21.58 1.06
C PRO A 98 -12.69 21.77 2.20
N LEU A 99 -12.27 20.68 2.87
CA LEU A 99 -11.34 20.72 4.00
C LEU A 99 -9.95 20.18 3.64
N ILE A 100 -9.85 19.38 2.57
CA ILE A 100 -8.62 18.73 2.14
C ILE A 100 -8.22 19.24 0.75
N ALA A 101 -7.27 20.17 0.73
CA ALA A 101 -6.69 20.68 -0.50
C ALA A 101 -5.52 19.80 -1.00
N PRO A 102 -5.29 19.74 -2.32
CA PRO A 102 -4.08 19.15 -2.89
C PRO A 102 -2.81 19.81 -2.33
N GLY A 103 -1.81 18.99 -2.01
CA GLY A 103 -0.55 19.42 -1.42
C GLY A 103 0.67 19.04 -2.24
N GLN A 104 1.85 19.43 -1.76
CA GLN A 104 3.10 18.88 -2.28
C GLN A 104 3.22 17.40 -1.89
N VAL A 105 3.76 16.60 -2.80
CA VAL A 105 4.01 15.18 -2.58
C VAL A 105 5.44 14.85 -2.95
N GLY A 106 6.08 14.05 -2.09
CA GLY A 106 7.41 13.51 -2.33
C GLY A 106 7.34 12.12 -2.97
N ALA A 107 8.40 11.69 -3.64
CA ALA A 107 8.53 10.32 -4.12
C ALA A 107 9.98 9.96 -4.41
N THR A 108 10.32 8.69 -4.22
CA THR A 108 11.67 8.15 -4.44
C THR A 108 11.75 7.39 -5.75
N TRP A 109 12.77 7.67 -6.54
CA TRP A 109 13.14 6.86 -7.70
C TRP A 109 14.10 5.72 -7.31
N THR A 110 13.88 4.54 -7.88
CA THR A 110 14.75 3.37 -7.73
C THR A 110 14.97 2.73 -9.11
N PRO A 111 16.21 2.40 -9.51
CA PRO A 111 17.44 2.48 -8.72
C PRO A 111 18.06 3.89 -8.67
N SER A 112 17.72 4.77 -9.60
CA SER A 112 18.29 6.12 -9.72
C SER A 112 17.28 7.11 -10.25
N LEU A 113 17.53 8.42 -10.11
CA LEU A 113 16.67 9.46 -10.65
C LEU A 113 16.46 9.28 -12.15
N LEU A 114 15.20 9.21 -12.58
CA LEU A 114 14.85 9.15 -13.99
C LEU A 114 15.03 10.54 -14.63
N LYS A 115 16.08 10.69 -15.45
CA LYS A 115 16.41 11.96 -16.12
C LYS A 115 15.58 12.12 -17.39
N LYS A 116 14.73 13.14 -17.43
CA LYS A 116 13.94 13.51 -18.62
C LYS A 116 14.87 13.73 -19.83
N PRO A 117 14.52 13.25 -21.05
CA PRO A 117 15.29 13.54 -22.24
C PRO A 117 15.47 15.05 -22.46
N THR A 118 16.69 15.46 -22.78
CA THR A 118 17.11 16.87 -22.82
C THR A 118 16.48 17.65 -23.97
N THR A 119 15.93 16.98 -24.97
CA THR A 119 15.28 17.61 -26.12
C THR A 119 13.89 17.00 -26.35
N GLN A 120 12.90 17.84 -26.69
CA GLN A 120 11.53 17.37 -27.00
C GLN A 120 11.47 16.38 -28.18
N LYS A 121 12.54 16.28 -28.99
CA LYS A 121 12.65 15.32 -30.09
C LYS A 121 13.10 13.93 -29.63
N GLN A 122 13.76 13.80 -28.47
CA GLN A 122 14.07 12.51 -27.88
C GLN A 122 12.84 11.99 -27.16
N LYS A 123 12.25 10.93 -27.71
CA LYS A 123 11.23 10.14 -27.04
C LYS A 123 11.91 9.17 -26.08
N TRP A 124 11.16 8.74 -25.06
CA TRP A 124 11.57 7.59 -24.27
C TRP A 124 11.74 6.37 -25.17
N GLY A 125 12.81 5.60 -24.94
CA GLY A 125 13.02 4.34 -25.64
C GLY A 125 11.94 3.32 -25.29
N SER A 126 11.70 2.34 -26.17
CA SER A 126 10.71 1.28 -25.95
C SER A 126 11.05 0.38 -24.75
N ASP A 127 12.29 0.43 -24.28
CA ASP A 127 12.83 -0.26 -23.12
C ASP A 127 12.48 0.42 -21.78
N LEU A 128 11.98 1.65 -21.79
CA LEU A 128 11.46 2.29 -20.59
C LEU A 128 10.16 1.60 -20.14
N LEU A 129 10.13 1.19 -18.88
CA LEU A 129 8.92 0.80 -18.19
C LEU A 129 9.05 1.26 -16.74
N VAL A 130 8.10 2.08 -16.29
CA VAL A 130 8.09 2.70 -14.96
C VAL A 130 6.93 2.12 -14.16
N VAL A 131 7.23 1.59 -12.98
CA VAL A 131 6.20 1.20 -12.01
C VAL A 131 5.99 2.34 -11.02
N LEU A 132 4.77 2.89 -10.94
CA LEU A 132 4.34 3.76 -9.85
C LEU A 132 3.76 2.88 -8.75
N HIS A 133 4.50 2.67 -7.66
CA HIS A 133 4.14 1.73 -6.60
C HIS A 133 3.72 2.43 -5.30
N PHE A 134 2.46 2.29 -4.93
CA PHE A 134 1.89 2.82 -3.69
C PHE A 134 2.06 1.84 -2.54
N HIS A 135 2.65 2.28 -1.44
CA HIS A 135 2.89 1.43 -0.28
C HIS A 135 1.61 1.15 0.52
N GLY A 136 1.56 0.02 1.21
CA GLY A 136 0.53 -0.35 2.17
C GLY A 136 0.66 0.36 3.51
N GLY A 137 0.17 -0.27 4.59
CA GLY A 137 0.17 0.33 5.93
C GLY A 137 -1.16 1.00 6.33
N ALA A 138 -2.27 0.50 5.78
CA ALA A 138 -3.63 0.90 6.16
C ALA A 138 -3.89 2.42 6.10
N TYR A 139 -3.19 3.14 5.21
CA TYR A 139 -3.17 4.60 5.09
C TYR A 139 -2.61 5.37 6.30
N VAL A 140 -2.16 4.71 7.34
CA VAL A 140 -1.78 5.34 8.62
C VAL A 140 -0.30 5.19 8.95
N VAL A 141 0.41 4.29 8.28
CA VAL A 141 1.84 4.08 8.40
C VAL A 141 2.45 3.79 7.03
N GLY A 142 3.77 3.86 6.95
CA GLY A 142 4.53 3.67 5.73
C GLY A 142 5.11 4.97 5.19
N ASP A 143 6.19 4.85 4.43
CA ASP A 143 6.89 5.96 3.80
C ASP A 143 7.33 5.58 2.38
N GLY A 144 7.37 6.55 1.47
CA GLY A 144 7.87 6.39 0.10
C GLY A 144 9.39 6.30 -0.01
N ARG A 145 10.08 5.93 1.07
CA ARG A 145 11.54 5.90 1.21
C ARG A 145 12.07 4.48 1.22
N ASP A 146 13.37 4.32 1.01
CA ASP A 146 13.99 3.00 0.89
C ASP A 146 13.79 2.11 2.13
N HIS A 147 13.65 2.69 3.32
CA HIS A 147 13.46 1.91 4.54
C HIS A 147 12.16 1.09 4.53
N ASP A 148 11.09 1.62 3.92
CA ASP A 148 9.80 0.95 3.79
C ASP A 148 9.59 0.39 2.38
N THR A 149 9.94 1.18 1.35
CA THR A 149 9.64 0.85 -0.05
C THR A 149 10.82 0.30 -0.85
N GLY A 150 12.03 0.30 -0.29
CA GLY A 150 13.23 -0.17 -1.01
C GLY A 150 13.17 -1.66 -1.35
N PHE A 151 12.64 -2.49 -0.44
CA PHE A 151 12.44 -3.91 -0.69
C PHE A 151 11.38 -4.19 -1.78
N PRO A 152 10.14 -3.64 -1.71
CA PRO A 152 9.19 -3.76 -2.82
C PRO A 152 9.75 -3.23 -4.14
N ALA A 153 10.44 -2.08 -4.14
CA ALA A 153 11.00 -1.51 -5.36
C ALA A 153 12.05 -2.43 -6.01
N GLN A 154 12.99 -2.99 -5.23
CA GLN A 154 13.96 -3.96 -5.74
C GLN A 154 13.28 -5.24 -6.25
N THR A 155 12.23 -5.68 -5.57
CA THR A 155 11.44 -6.85 -5.96
C THR A 155 10.75 -6.61 -7.31
N LEU A 156 10.13 -5.44 -7.51
CA LEU A 156 9.52 -5.05 -8.78
C LEU A 156 10.56 -4.98 -9.91
N LEU A 157 11.72 -4.35 -9.68
CA LEU A 157 12.81 -4.28 -10.66
C LEU A 157 13.30 -5.68 -11.09
N ALA A 158 13.38 -6.62 -10.14
CA ALA A 158 13.85 -7.97 -10.43
C ALA A 158 12.84 -8.83 -11.21
N HIS A 159 11.54 -8.59 -11.05
CA HIS A 159 10.51 -9.51 -11.52
C HIS A 159 9.57 -8.95 -12.60
N ILE A 160 9.29 -7.64 -12.63
CA ILE A 160 8.33 -7.05 -13.58
C ILE A 160 8.97 -6.78 -14.94
N GLY A 161 10.31 -6.63 -15.00
CA GLY A 161 11.00 -6.17 -16.21
C GLY A 161 10.91 -4.65 -16.39
N CYS A 162 10.53 -3.91 -15.35
CA CYS A 162 10.60 -2.45 -15.34
C CYS A 162 12.04 -1.97 -15.15
N SER A 163 12.38 -0.83 -15.75
CA SER A 163 13.69 -0.21 -15.55
C SER A 163 13.74 0.70 -14.34
N HIS A 164 12.59 1.24 -13.93
CA HIS A 164 12.48 2.14 -12.78
C HIS A 164 11.21 1.88 -11.97
N VAL A 165 11.31 2.09 -10.66
CA VAL A 165 10.17 2.13 -9.74
C VAL A 165 10.14 3.51 -9.10
N PHE A 166 8.95 4.09 -9.02
CA PHE A 166 8.68 5.38 -8.42
C PHE A 166 7.74 5.17 -7.23
N THR A 167 8.22 5.41 -6.01
CA THR A 167 7.49 5.13 -4.76
C THR A 167 7.05 6.43 -4.09
N PRO A 168 5.74 6.71 -4.05
CA PRO A 168 5.19 7.90 -3.43
C PRO A 168 5.38 7.94 -1.92
N GLN A 169 5.69 9.13 -1.40
CA GLN A 169 5.50 9.50 -0.01
C GLN A 169 4.17 10.25 0.11
N ASN A 170 3.06 9.54 -0.15
CA ASN A 170 1.71 10.10 -0.08
C ASN A 170 1.33 10.44 1.37
N ARG A 171 0.47 11.45 1.53
CA ARG A 171 -0.06 11.84 2.85
C ARG A 171 -0.76 10.66 3.52
N LEU A 172 -0.51 10.48 4.81
CA LEU A 172 -1.12 9.45 5.65
C LEU A 172 -2.33 10.01 6.40
N ALA A 173 -3.39 9.21 6.49
CA ALA A 173 -4.59 9.54 7.23
C ALA A 173 -4.37 9.73 8.74
N SER A 174 -3.28 9.18 9.28
CA SER A 174 -2.86 9.40 10.68
C SER A 174 -2.30 10.80 10.93
N ASP A 175 -1.88 11.51 9.88
CA ASP A 175 -1.34 12.86 9.96
C ASP A 175 -2.42 13.93 9.73
N PRO A 176 -2.30 15.12 10.34
CA PRO A 176 -3.25 16.22 10.11
C PRO A 176 -3.38 16.57 8.62
N GLY A 177 -4.62 16.62 8.13
CA GLY A 177 -4.91 16.91 6.72
C GLY A 177 -4.65 15.76 5.75
N GLY A 178 -4.36 14.55 6.26
CA GLY A 178 -4.12 13.36 5.44
C GLY A 178 -5.31 12.41 5.28
N ARG A 179 -6.49 12.73 5.86
CA ARG A 179 -7.71 11.94 5.62
C ARG A 179 -8.05 11.89 4.13
N PHE A 180 -8.87 10.94 3.72
CA PHE A 180 -9.43 10.91 2.37
C PHE A 180 -10.05 12.28 2.02
N PRO A 181 -9.79 12.86 0.84
CA PRO A 181 -9.14 12.30 -0.35
C PRO A 181 -7.63 12.59 -0.50
N ALA A 182 -6.90 12.99 0.54
CA ALA A 182 -5.53 13.50 0.43
C ALA A 182 -4.58 12.55 -0.35
N THR A 183 -4.55 11.27 0.02
CA THR A 183 -3.71 10.27 -0.64
C THR A 183 -4.09 10.03 -2.11
N LEU A 184 -5.38 10.12 -2.46
CA LEU A 184 -5.85 10.01 -3.85
C LEU A 184 -5.46 11.24 -4.68
N GLN A 185 -5.52 12.44 -4.11
CA GLN A 185 -5.01 13.66 -4.74
C GLN A 185 -3.50 13.54 -5.02
N ASP A 186 -2.74 12.98 -4.08
CA ASP A 186 -1.30 12.78 -4.22
C ASP A 186 -1.01 11.77 -5.35
N ALA A 187 -1.69 10.63 -5.35
CA ALA A 187 -1.59 9.60 -6.39
C ALA A 187 -1.89 10.14 -7.79
N LEU A 188 -2.95 10.95 -7.94
CA LEU A 188 -3.27 11.62 -9.20
C LEU A 188 -2.15 12.58 -9.63
N SER A 189 -1.61 13.34 -8.69
CA SER A 189 -0.55 14.32 -8.96
C SER A 189 0.71 13.65 -9.49
N LEU A 190 1.08 12.51 -8.89
CA LEU A 190 2.20 11.68 -9.31
C LEU A 190 1.99 11.05 -10.68
N TYR A 191 0.80 10.52 -10.95
CA TYR A 191 0.48 9.96 -12.26
C TYR A 191 0.55 11.02 -13.36
N VAL A 192 -0.01 12.21 -13.09
CA VAL A 192 0.05 13.38 -13.98
C VAL A 192 1.50 13.85 -14.18
N TYR A 193 2.33 13.81 -13.14
CA TYR A 193 3.74 14.13 -13.26
C TYR A 193 4.45 13.17 -14.24
N LEU A 194 4.24 11.86 -14.12
CA LEU A 194 4.81 10.88 -15.06
C LEU A 194 4.32 11.14 -16.50
N LEU A 195 3.01 11.32 -16.67
CA LEU A 195 2.38 11.44 -17.98
C LEU A 195 2.67 12.78 -18.68
N HIS A 196 2.52 13.89 -17.97
CA HIS A 196 2.53 15.23 -18.57
C HIS A 196 3.82 16.01 -18.27
N HIS A 197 4.48 15.78 -17.14
CA HIS A 197 5.74 16.45 -16.85
C HIS A 197 6.93 15.68 -17.42
N LEU A 198 7.00 14.36 -17.22
CA LEU A 198 8.05 13.52 -17.79
C LEU A 198 7.74 13.03 -19.21
N HIS A 199 6.51 13.19 -19.70
CA HIS A 199 6.07 12.72 -21.02
C HIS A 199 6.29 11.21 -21.23
N ILE A 200 6.16 10.42 -20.17
CA ILE A 200 6.24 8.96 -20.28
C ILE A 200 4.97 8.49 -20.98
N PRO A 201 5.07 7.72 -22.07
CA PRO A 201 3.91 7.10 -22.70
C PRO A 201 3.08 6.32 -21.66
N PRO A 202 1.74 6.44 -21.65
CA PRO A 202 0.90 5.73 -20.68
C PRO A 202 1.13 4.22 -20.70
N SER A 203 1.37 3.64 -21.89
CA SER A 203 1.70 2.22 -22.07
C SER A 203 3.01 1.78 -21.42
N GLN A 204 3.87 2.73 -21.02
CA GLN A 204 5.12 2.48 -20.30
C GLN A 204 5.00 2.78 -18.80
N ILE A 205 3.78 3.03 -18.30
CA ILE A 205 3.50 3.22 -16.88
C ILE A 205 2.69 2.03 -16.39
N VAL A 206 3.15 1.41 -15.30
CA VAL A 206 2.42 0.37 -14.59
C VAL A 206 2.03 0.92 -13.22
N LEU A 207 0.75 0.84 -12.86
CA LEU A 207 0.34 1.12 -11.49
C LEU A 207 0.57 -0.11 -10.62
N SER A 208 1.05 0.09 -9.41
CA SER A 208 1.26 -0.99 -8.47
C SER A 208 0.97 -0.55 -7.05
N GLY A 209 0.68 -1.50 -6.17
CA GLY A 209 0.66 -1.25 -4.75
C GLY A 209 0.40 -2.50 -3.95
N ASP A 210 0.61 -2.42 -2.65
CA ASP A 210 0.32 -3.47 -1.68
C ASP A 210 -0.72 -3.03 -0.66
N SER A 211 -1.59 -3.95 -0.21
CA SER A 211 -2.57 -3.70 0.84
C SER A 211 -3.42 -2.44 0.56
N ALA A 212 -3.31 -1.40 1.40
CA ALA A 212 -3.95 -0.09 1.20
C ALA A 212 -3.43 0.68 -0.03
N GLY A 213 -2.16 0.53 -0.39
CA GLY A 213 -1.60 1.11 -1.61
C GLY A 213 -2.16 0.47 -2.88
N ALA A 214 -2.49 -0.81 -2.83
CA ALA A 214 -3.19 -1.48 -3.92
C ALA A 214 -4.65 -1.00 -4.06
N ASP A 215 -5.32 -0.71 -2.95
CA ASP A 215 -6.64 -0.04 -2.96
C ASP A 215 -6.54 1.37 -3.56
N LEU A 216 -5.50 2.13 -3.18
CA LEU A 216 -5.21 3.44 -3.76
C LEU A 216 -4.96 3.38 -5.29
N ALA A 217 -4.22 2.38 -5.76
CA ALA A 217 -4.01 2.15 -7.19
C ALA A 217 -5.35 1.92 -7.93
N LEU A 218 -6.25 1.14 -7.33
CA LEU A 218 -7.59 0.91 -7.88
C LEU A 218 -8.46 2.18 -7.85
N ALA A 219 -8.40 2.97 -6.77
CA ALA A 219 -9.11 4.26 -6.68
C ALA A 219 -8.62 5.25 -7.74
N LEU A 220 -7.32 5.25 -8.04
CA LEU A 220 -6.74 6.05 -9.12
C LEU A 220 -7.22 5.56 -10.50
N LEU A 221 -7.22 4.25 -10.75
CA LEU A 221 -7.76 3.67 -11.99
C LEU A 221 -9.23 4.04 -12.20
N ARG A 222 -10.02 4.03 -11.13
CA ARG A 222 -11.41 4.49 -11.16
C ARG A 222 -11.50 5.97 -11.54
N CYS A 223 -10.68 6.82 -10.94
CA CYS A 223 -10.61 8.24 -11.30
C CYS A 223 -10.29 8.44 -12.78
N ILE A 224 -9.32 7.69 -13.32
CA ILE A 224 -8.97 7.72 -14.75
C ILE A 224 -10.15 7.24 -15.61
N GLY A 225 -10.85 6.19 -15.21
CA GLY A 225 -12.01 5.69 -15.94
C GLY A 225 -13.20 6.66 -15.94
N GLU A 226 -13.45 7.35 -14.81
CA GLU A 226 -14.58 8.28 -14.70
C GLU A 226 -14.29 9.67 -15.30
N PHE A 227 -13.08 10.19 -15.15
CA PHE A 227 -12.75 11.57 -15.54
C PHE A 227 -11.65 11.69 -16.60
N GLY A 228 -10.95 10.61 -16.93
CA GLY A 228 -9.70 10.68 -17.69
C GLY A 228 -9.86 11.22 -19.10
N LEU A 229 -10.92 10.82 -19.82
CA LEU A 229 -11.17 11.29 -21.19
C LEU A 229 -11.31 12.83 -21.25
N GLU A 230 -12.04 13.41 -20.31
CA GLU A 230 -12.24 14.87 -20.25
C GLU A 230 -10.99 15.62 -19.78
N LEU A 231 -10.17 14.96 -18.96
CA LEU A 231 -9.01 15.55 -18.31
C LEU A 231 -7.69 15.35 -19.09
N GLY A 232 -7.73 14.55 -20.16
CA GLY A 232 -6.55 14.14 -20.92
C GLY A 232 -5.68 13.11 -20.17
N LEU A 233 -6.25 12.38 -19.21
CA LEU A 233 -5.59 11.29 -18.50
C LEU A 233 -5.86 9.99 -19.23
N LEU A 234 -4.82 9.43 -19.82
CA LEU A 234 -4.88 8.13 -20.49
C LEU A 234 -4.67 7.01 -19.46
N TRP A 235 -5.17 5.83 -19.76
CA TRP A 235 -4.96 4.63 -18.96
C TRP A 235 -3.47 4.21 -18.93
N PRO A 236 -2.96 3.72 -17.78
CA PRO A 236 -1.63 3.10 -17.72
C PRO A 236 -1.60 1.82 -18.56
N GLY A 237 -0.41 1.31 -18.89
CA GLY A 237 -0.26 0.08 -19.66
C GLY A 237 -0.80 -1.16 -18.92
N ALA A 238 -0.57 -1.23 -17.60
CA ALA A 238 -1.06 -2.31 -16.76
C ALA A 238 -1.20 -1.88 -15.30
N ALA A 239 -1.82 -2.74 -14.48
CA ALA A 239 -1.76 -2.64 -13.02
C ALA A 239 -1.40 -3.98 -12.36
N THR A 240 -0.61 -3.93 -11.28
CA THR A 240 -0.22 -5.09 -10.46
C THR A 240 -0.53 -4.85 -8.99
N LEU A 241 -1.43 -5.64 -8.42
CA LEU A 241 -1.99 -5.40 -7.08
C LEU A 241 -1.63 -6.52 -6.12
N TRP A 242 -0.99 -6.17 -5.01
CA TRP A 242 -0.49 -7.11 -4.02
C TRP A 242 -1.43 -7.13 -2.80
N SER A 243 -2.17 -8.21 -2.63
CA SER A 243 -3.11 -8.42 -1.52
C SER A 243 -3.98 -7.18 -1.22
N PRO A 244 -4.77 -6.67 -2.19
CA PRO A 244 -5.42 -5.38 -2.02
C PRO A 244 -6.45 -5.37 -0.91
N TRP A 245 -6.44 -4.32 -0.09
CA TRP A 245 -7.46 -4.07 0.93
C TRP A 245 -8.69 -3.40 0.30
N SER A 246 -9.33 -4.09 -0.66
CA SER A 246 -10.36 -3.51 -1.53
C SER A 246 -11.69 -3.17 -0.85
N ASP A 247 -11.93 -3.68 0.36
CA ASP A 247 -13.13 -3.38 1.16
C ASP A 247 -12.73 -2.87 2.55
N VAL A 248 -12.49 -1.57 2.62
CA VAL A 248 -12.11 -0.88 3.87
C VAL A 248 -13.28 -0.87 4.87
N SER A 249 -14.52 -0.94 4.40
CA SER A 249 -15.72 -0.89 5.25
C SER A 249 -15.80 -2.03 6.27
N VAL A 250 -15.24 -3.20 5.93
CA VAL A 250 -15.21 -4.38 6.81
C VAL A 250 -14.40 -4.13 8.09
N ALA A 251 -13.48 -3.16 8.08
CA ALA A 251 -12.62 -2.89 9.23
C ALA A 251 -13.31 -2.25 10.44
N LEU A 252 -14.55 -1.77 10.28
CA LEU A 252 -15.37 -1.36 11.43
C LEU A 252 -16.17 -2.52 12.03
N ASP A 253 -16.23 -3.67 11.38
CA ASP A 253 -16.89 -4.88 11.87
C ASP A 253 -15.82 -5.85 12.39
N THR A 254 -15.44 -5.66 13.66
CA THR A 254 -14.42 -6.49 14.32
C THR A 254 -14.75 -7.98 14.24
N ALA A 255 -16.04 -8.35 14.35
CA ALA A 255 -16.45 -9.73 14.28
C ALA A 255 -16.16 -10.33 12.89
N LYS A 256 -16.48 -9.62 11.80
CA LYS A 256 -16.14 -10.11 10.45
C LYS A 256 -14.65 -10.37 10.27
N ILE A 257 -13.78 -9.53 10.84
CA ILE A 257 -12.32 -9.75 10.77
C ILE A 257 -11.91 -10.94 11.63
N THR A 258 -12.26 -10.94 12.92
CA THR A 258 -11.73 -11.93 13.87
C THR A 258 -12.28 -13.35 13.63
N TRP A 259 -13.44 -13.46 12.99
CA TRP A 259 -14.05 -14.73 12.60
C TRP A 259 -13.66 -15.18 11.18
N SER A 260 -12.84 -14.40 10.47
CA SER A 260 -12.33 -14.82 9.16
C SER A 260 -11.40 -16.03 9.32
N LEU A 261 -11.46 -16.95 8.35
CA LEU A 261 -10.74 -18.22 8.40
C LEU A 261 -9.23 -18.03 8.62
N ASN A 262 -8.65 -17.02 7.97
CA ASN A 262 -7.22 -16.75 8.00
C ASN A 262 -6.81 -15.83 9.15
N TYR A 263 -7.73 -15.33 9.97
CA TYR A 263 -7.37 -14.38 11.03
C TYR A 263 -6.31 -14.96 11.96
N ARG A 264 -6.37 -16.25 12.29
CA ARG A 264 -5.40 -16.89 13.18
C ARG A 264 -4.00 -16.94 12.58
N SER A 265 -3.89 -17.24 11.28
CA SER A 265 -2.64 -17.34 10.53
C SER A 265 -2.17 -16.01 9.93
N ASP A 266 -2.96 -14.95 10.00
CA ASP A 266 -2.51 -13.62 9.57
C ASP A 266 -1.70 -12.91 10.66
N TYR A 267 -0.75 -12.05 10.27
CA TYR A 267 -0.09 -11.13 11.20
C TYR A 267 -0.90 -9.85 11.41
N LEU A 268 -1.82 -9.52 10.51
CA LEU A 268 -2.67 -8.35 10.66
C LEU A 268 -3.64 -8.52 11.85
N ASP A 269 -3.56 -7.60 12.80
CA ASP A 269 -4.52 -7.49 13.89
C ASP A 269 -5.67 -6.57 13.48
N TYR A 270 -6.90 -6.90 13.93
CA TYR A 270 -8.08 -6.10 13.59
C TYR A 270 -7.94 -4.63 14.00
N SER A 271 -7.19 -4.34 15.07
CA SER A 271 -7.01 -2.97 15.58
C SER A 271 -6.29 -2.07 14.58
N PHE A 272 -5.41 -2.64 13.75
CA PHE A 272 -4.67 -1.90 12.72
C PHE A 272 -5.56 -1.48 11.57
N LEU A 273 -6.34 -2.43 11.05
CA LEU A 273 -7.33 -2.15 10.00
C LEU A 273 -8.37 -1.14 10.49
N HIS A 274 -8.83 -1.29 11.74
CA HIS A 274 -9.76 -0.37 12.35
C HIS A 274 -9.20 1.05 12.48
N TRP A 275 -7.95 1.19 12.94
CA TRP A 275 -7.27 2.48 13.01
C TRP A 275 -7.17 3.13 11.62
N GLY A 276 -6.72 2.36 10.62
CA GLY A 276 -6.63 2.80 9.23
C GLY A 276 -7.94 3.34 8.68
N ALA A 277 -9.00 2.53 8.77
CA ALA A 277 -10.32 2.89 8.27
C ALA A 277 -10.89 4.13 8.97
N TYR A 278 -10.76 4.22 10.29
CA TYR A 278 -11.29 5.34 11.08
C TYR A 278 -10.54 6.66 10.79
N ALA A 279 -9.22 6.59 10.64
CA ALA A 279 -8.40 7.74 10.29
C ALA A 279 -8.71 8.22 8.86
N LEU A 280 -8.84 7.28 7.91
CA LEU A 280 -9.10 7.58 6.50
C LEU A 280 -10.38 8.39 6.30
N ILE A 281 -11.45 8.07 7.05
CA ILE A 281 -12.73 8.79 6.96
C ILE A 281 -12.81 10.06 7.82
N GLY A 282 -11.69 10.49 8.42
CA GLY A 282 -11.68 11.67 9.28
C GLY A 282 -12.60 11.54 10.49
N ASN A 283 -12.67 10.37 11.11
CA ASN A 283 -13.55 10.07 12.25
C ASN A 283 -15.06 10.17 11.92
N GLY A 284 -15.46 9.84 10.69
CA GLY A 284 -16.86 9.79 10.23
C GLY A 284 -17.29 10.97 9.36
N GLN A 285 -16.35 11.82 8.93
CA GLN A 285 -16.60 12.92 8.00
C GLN A 285 -16.85 12.43 6.57
N THR A 286 -16.34 11.26 6.22
CA THR A 286 -16.53 10.61 4.92
C THR A 286 -17.19 9.24 5.11
N SER A 287 -17.99 8.78 4.15
CA SER A 287 -18.54 7.42 4.19
C SER A 287 -17.48 6.39 3.85
N LEU A 288 -17.40 5.30 4.63
CA LEU A 288 -16.54 4.15 4.27
C LEU A 288 -17.02 3.40 3.03
N THR A 289 -18.32 3.49 2.73
CA THR A 289 -18.89 2.92 1.51
C THR A 289 -18.71 3.86 0.32
N ASP A 290 -17.96 4.96 0.48
CA ASP A 290 -17.55 5.76 -0.66
C ASP A 290 -16.83 4.85 -1.65
N THR A 291 -17.21 4.97 -2.90
CA THR A 291 -16.84 4.03 -3.93
C THR A 291 -15.36 4.17 -4.38
N TYR A 292 -14.64 5.15 -3.84
CA TYR A 292 -13.20 5.33 -3.95
C TYR A 292 -12.43 4.89 -2.69
N ILE A 293 -13.14 4.44 -1.65
CA ILE A 293 -12.58 3.88 -0.40
C ILE A 293 -12.88 2.37 -0.29
N SER A 294 -14.10 1.95 -0.66
CA SER A 294 -14.48 0.54 -0.67
C SER A 294 -15.07 0.20 -2.04
N LEU A 295 -14.26 -0.41 -2.88
CA LEU A 295 -14.55 -0.60 -4.30
C LEU A 295 -15.68 -1.60 -4.61
N PRO A 296 -15.90 -2.68 -3.82
CA PRO A 296 -16.98 -3.64 -4.08
C PRO A 296 -18.38 -3.03 -4.11
N TYR A 297 -18.60 -1.87 -3.49
CA TYR A 297 -19.92 -1.22 -3.46
C TYR A 297 -20.36 -0.65 -4.81
N LYS A 298 -19.42 -0.34 -5.71
CA LYS A 298 -19.73 0.07 -7.08
C LYS A 298 -18.58 -0.32 -8.02
N PRO A 299 -18.65 -1.51 -8.64
CA PRO A 299 -17.69 -1.94 -9.65
C PRO A 299 -17.60 -0.92 -10.78
N PHE A 300 -16.40 -0.76 -11.35
CA PHE A 300 -16.16 0.06 -12.53
C PHE A 300 -15.49 -0.79 -13.61
N LYS A 301 -15.73 -0.45 -14.88
CA LYS A 301 -15.07 -1.11 -16.00
C LYS A 301 -13.72 -0.45 -16.23
N GLY A 302 -12.64 -1.20 -16.08
CA GLY A 302 -11.30 -0.79 -16.50
C GLY A 302 -11.04 -1.17 -17.95
N GLU A 303 -10.23 -0.37 -18.66
CA GLU A 303 -9.68 -0.73 -19.98
C GLU A 303 -8.25 -1.26 -19.88
N VAL A 304 -7.68 -1.30 -18.67
CA VAL A 304 -6.35 -1.81 -18.41
C VAL A 304 -6.38 -3.25 -17.96
N PRO A 305 -5.42 -4.07 -18.42
CA PRO A 305 -5.14 -5.36 -17.81
C PRO A 305 -4.73 -5.18 -16.34
N ILE A 306 -5.41 -5.88 -15.42
CA ILE A 306 -5.12 -5.87 -13.98
C ILE A 306 -4.68 -7.28 -13.53
N TRP A 307 -3.48 -7.39 -12.98
CA TRP A 307 -3.04 -8.57 -12.22
C TRP A 307 -3.33 -8.36 -10.74
N LYS A 308 -4.14 -9.24 -10.14
CA LYS A 308 -4.53 -9.16 -8.73
C LYS A 308 -4.14 -10.44 -8.01
N THR A 309 -3.34 -10.30 -6.96
CA THR A 309 -3.18 -11.39 -5.97
C THR A 309 -4.34 -11.30 -4.97
N GLY A 310 -5.32 -12.21 -5.08
CA GLY A 310 -6.47 -12.29 -4.17
C GLY A 310 -7.84 -12.08 -4.83
N MET A 311 -8.54 -13.20 -5.01
CA MET A 311 -9.91 -13.38 -5.52
C MET A 311 -10.15 -13.03 -7.00
N THR A 312 -10.00 -14.09 -7.84
CA THR A 312 -10.22 -14.25 -9.31
C THR A 312 -9.39 -13.32 -10.20
N VAL A 313 -8.36 -13.71 -10.98
CA VAL A 313 -8.06 -14.90 -11.83
C VAL A 313 -6.53 -15.18 -11.82
N GLU A 314 -6.13 -16.46 -11.99
CA GLU A 314 -4.87 -17.11 -11.58
C GLU A 314 -4.55 -16.97 -10.09
N TRP A 315 -5.09 -17.90 -9.32
CA TRP A 315 -4.74 -18.07 -7.91
C TRP A 315 -3.28 -18.50 -7.80
N VAL A 316 -2.42 -17.58 -7.39
CA VAL A 316 -1.31 -17.92 -6.49
C VAL A 316 -1.80 -17.53 -5.09
N ILE A 317 -2.77 -18.28 -4.55
CA ILE A 317 -2.80 -18.43 -3.10
C ILE A 317 -1.69 -19.42 -2.84
N GLU A 318 -0.59 -18.94 -2.27
CA GLU A 318 0.26 -19.89 -1.56
C GLU A 318 -0.55 -20.28 -0.33
N GLU A 319 -1.17 -21.46 -0.38
CA GLU A 319 -1.86 -22.03 0.78
C GLU A 319 -0.89 -21.96 1.96
N HIS A 320 -1.44 -21.64 3.13
CA HIS A 320 -0.64 -21.45 4.34
C HIS A 320 0.29 -20.22 4.31
N CYS A 321 0.02 -19.18 3.51
CA CYS A 321 0.76 -17.91 3.59
C CYS A 321 -0.08 -16.76 4.21
N PRO A 322 0.55 -15.89 5.02
CA PRO A 322 -0.07 -14.69 5.60
C PRO A 322 -0.22 -13.57 4.55
N HIS A 323 -0.94 -12.51 4.92
CA HIS A 323 -0.97 -11.26 4.17
C HIS A 323 0.44 -10.67 3.95
N ASP A 324 0.61 -9.80 2.94
CA ASP A 324 1.88 -9.15 2.55
C ASP A 324 3.08 -10.10 2.40
N ILE A 325 2.84 -11.37 2.04
CA ILE A 325 3.90 -12.37 1.91
C ILE A 325 5.01 -11.95 0.93
N ILE A 326 4.63 -11.26 -0.14
CA ILE A 326 5.57 -10.71 -1.12
C ILE A 326 6.56 -9.75 -0.44
N LEU A 327 6.09 -8.92 0.49
CA LEU A 327 6.88 -7.91 1.19
C LEU A 327 7.66 -8.47 2.38
N LEU A 328 7.03 -9.36 3.12
CA LEU A 328 7.52 -9.80 4.41
C LEU A 328 8.11 -11.21 4.39
N ARG A 329 8.22 -11.86 3.22
CA ARG A 329 8.71 -13.25 3.11
C ARG A 329 9.99 -13.55 3.89
N LYS A 330 10.99 -12.68 3.84
CA LYS A 330 12.26 -12.88 4.58
C LYS A 330 12.06 -12.74 6.09
N THR A 331 11.30 -11.74 6.49
CA THR A 331 10.95 -11.44 7.89
C THR A 331 10.10 -12.56 8.49
N LEU A 332 9.17 -13.11 7.71
CA LEU A 332 8.22 -14.13 8.15
C LEU A 332 8.70 -15.57 7.88
N GLY A 333 9.80 -15.76 7.13
CA GLY A 333 10.39 -17.07 6.86
C GLY A 333 9.74 -17.86 5.72
N PHE A 334 9.18 -17.19 4.71
CA PHE A 334 8.52 -17.78 3.53
C PHE A 334 9.30 -17.49 2.24
N GLU A 335 10.59 -17.84 2.22
CA GLU A 335 11.53 -17.42 1.16
C GLU A 335 11.18 -17.93 -0.25
N GLU A 336 10.36 -18.97 -0.35
CA GLU A 336 9.91 -19.60 -1.61
C GLU A 336 8.77 -18.82 -2.31
N ALA A 337 8.19 -17.82 -1.66
CA ALA A 337 7.06 -17.02 -2.16
C ALA A 337 7.44 -16.01 -3.25
N ALA A 338 7.76 -16.48 -4.46
CA ALA A 338 8.20 -15.63 -5.58
C ALA A 338 7.47 -15.91 -6.91
N GLU A 339 6.67 -16.99 -6.98
CA GLU A 339 6.02 -17.39 -8.23
C GLU A 339 4.97 -16.37 -8.69
N GLY A 340 4.21 -15.79 -7.76
CA GLY A 340 3.23 -14.74 -8.07
C GLY A 340 3.85 -13.50 -8.72
N LEU A 341 5.09 -13.15 -8.36
CA LEU A 341 5.82 -12.02 -8.94
C LEU A 341 6.34 -12.33 -10.34
N ARG A 342 6.87 -13.54 -10.55
CA ARG A 342 7.32 -13.99 -11.87
C ARG A 342 6.18 -13.96 -12.87
N LYS A 343 5.01 -14.45 -12.47
CA LYS A 343 3.75 -14.39 -13.25
C LYS A 343 3.27 -12.97 -13.48
N ALA A 344 3.35 -12.09 -12.47
CA ALA A 344 3.04 -10.67 -12.65
C ALA A 344 3.93 -10.02 -13.72
N GLY A 345 5.22 -10.37 -13.77
CA GLY A 345 6.12 -9.88 -14.81
C GLY A 345 5.87 -10.48 -16.19
N GLU A 346 5.42 -11.73 -16.27
CA GLU A 346 4.93 -12.30 -17.54
C GLU A 346 3.67 -11.57 -18.01
N PHE A 347 2.72 -11.34 -17.11
CA PHE A 347 1.50 -10.58 -17.38
C PHE A 347 1.78 -9.19 -17.94
N VAL A 348 2.68 -8.43 -17.29
CA VAL A 348 3.06 -7.08 -17.73
C VAL A 348 3.79 -7.10 -19.07
N ARG A 349 4.58 -8.14 -19.37
CA ARG A 349 5.28 -8.23 -20.67
C ARG A 349 4.37 -8.63 -21.83
N LEU A 350 3.25 -9.30 -21.55
CA LEU A 350 2.30 -9.77 -22.56
C LEU A 350 1.24 -8.73 -22.94
N ASN A 351 1.14 -7.63 -22.20
CA ASN A 351 0.10 -6.60 -22.35
C ASN A 351 0.70 -5.21 -22.54
#